data_AF-A0A5E8C1P1-F1
#
_entry.id   AF-A0A5E8C1P1-F1
#
_cell.length_a   1.000
_cell.length_b   1.000
_cell.length_c   1.000
_cell.angle_alpha   90.00
_cell.angle_beta   90.00
_cell.angle_gamma   90.00
#
_symmetry.space_group_name_H-M   'P 1'
#
loop_
_entity.id
_entity.type
_entity.pdbx_description
1 polymer ?
#
loop_
_entity_poly.entity_id
_entity_poly.type
_entity_poly.pdbx_seq_one_letter_code
_entity_poly.pdbx_strand_id
1 'polypeptide(L)'
;MFTDLWNWIVSYYDYLIARFWAAELEITLLGLQNAGKTSLLRVLAGDKFTRDWDVGGQPRFRTMWERYCLGVDAIVFVVDSADAHTYEGARQELHAVCNNSSLSDIPVLVLANKNDLAEALPLEDFVTKMDIKGIKNHQVTCYSVSVKETDNLNAVVSWLVSQKENNVNKEGSAQEEGEEAET
;
A
#
# COMPACT_ATOMS: atom_id res chain seq x y z
N MET A 1 18.32 17.80 23.88
CA MET A 1 18.54 17.92 22.41
C MET A 1 18.26 16.61 21.67
N PHE A 2 18.84 15.45 22.04
CA PHE A 2 18.52 14.18 21.37
C PHE A 2 17.15 13.59 21.77
N THR A 3 16.73 13.79 23.02
CA THR A 3 15.43 13.34 23.55
C THR A 3 14.25 14.10 22.97
N ASP A 4 14.43 15.38 22.65
CA ASP A 4 13.36 16.27 22.20
C ASP A 4 12.96 15.94 20.75
N LEU A 5 13.95 15.65 19.89
CA LEU A 5 13.71 15.19 18.52
C LEU A 5 13.07 13.80 18.51
N TRP A 6 13.53 12.89 19.37
CA TRP A 6 12.97 11.54 19.49
C TRP A 6 11.51 11.57 19.94
N ASN A 7 11.18 12.38 20.94
CA ASN A 7 9.80 12.57 21.39
C ASN A 7 8.91 13.19 20.31
N TRP A 8 9.45 14.12 19.50
CA TRP A 8 8.73 14.68 18.37
C TRP A 8 8.44 13.63 17.28
N ILE A 9 9.43 12.79 16.94
CA ILE A 9 9.26 11.70 15.96
C ILE A 9 8.20 10.70 16.44
N VAL A 10 8.25 10.30 17.71
CA VAL A 10 7.25 9.39 18.31
C VAL A 10 5.86 10.03 18.31
N SER A 11 5.75 11.28 18.74
CA SER A 11 4.46 12.00 18.75
C SER A 11 3.86 12.17 17.36
N TYR A 12 4.71 12.42 16.35
CA TYR A 12 4.28 12.51 14.96
C TYR A 12 3.79 11.16 14.42
N TYR A 13 4.50 10.07 14.74
CA TYR A 13 4.07 8.72 14.36
C TYR A 13 2.75 8.34 15.03
N ASP A 14 2.62 8.57 16.34
CA ASP A 14 1.39 8.32 17.09
C ASP A 14 0.22 9.15 16.54
N TYR A 15 0.47 10.41 16.14
CA TYR A 15 -0.52 11.24 15.46
C TYR A 15 -0.95 10.65 14.12
N LEU A 16 -0.02 10.18 13.29
CA LEU A 16 -0.32 9.55 12.00
C LEU A 16 -1.14 8.25 12.18
N ILE A 17 -0.77 7.42 13.15
CA ILE A 17 -1.50 6.18 13.46
C ILE A 17 -2.88 6.49 14.05
N ALA A 18 -3.00 7.48 14.93
CA ALA A 18 -4.30 7.91 15.45
C ALA A 18 -5.24 8.39 14.33
N ARG A 19 -4.71 9.15 13.36
CA ARG A 19 -5.44 9.56 12.16
C ARG A 19 -5.82 8.37 11.28
N PHE A 20 -4.92 7.41 11.08
CA PHE A 20 -5.19 6.18 10.35
C PHE A 20 -6.38 5.41 10.96
N TRP A 21 -6.40 5.25 12.29
CA TRP A 21 -7.49 4.58 12.99
C TRP A 21 -8.78 5.40 13.04
N ALA A 22 -8.68 6.73 13.06
CA ALA A 22 -9.84 7.62 12.98
C ALA A 22 -10.44 7.65 11.56
N ALA A 23 -9.64 7.35 10.54
CA ALA A 23 -10.01 7.49 9.13
C ALA A 23 -10.85 6.34 8.56
N GLU A 24 -11.21 5.31 9.34
CA GLU A 24 -11.89 4.09 8.84
C GLU A 24 -11.35 3.65 7.47
N LEU A 25 -10.02 3.51 7.39
CA LEU A 25 -9.33 3.24 6.13
C LEU A 25 -9.50 1.76 5.75
N GLU A 26 -10.07 1.50 4.59
CA GLU A 26 -10.15 0.15 4.04
C GLU A 26 -8.98 -0.07 3.07
N ILE A 27 -8.09 -1.02 3.39
CA ILE A 27 -6.95 -1.35 2.53
C ILE A 27 -6.87 -2.84 2.28
N THR A 28 -6.43 -3.20 1.07
CA THR A 28 -6.16 -4.59 0.71
C THR A 28 -4.67 -4.80 0.47
N LEU A 29 -4.10 -5.78 1.18
CA LEU A 29 -2.69 -6.16 1.06
C LEU A 29 -2.48 -7.31 0.08
N LEU A 30 -1.81 -7.02 -1.02
CA LEU A 30 -1.45 -7.96 -2.06
C LEU A 30 0.07 -8.20 -2.09
N GLY A 31 0.48 -9.24 -2.82
CA GLY A 31 1.89 -9.56 -3.03
C GLY A 31 2.19 -11.05 -2.88
N LEU A 32 3.38 -11.46 -3.33
CA LEU A 32 3.80 -12.86 -3.30
C LEU A 32 4.00 -13.40 -1.88
N GLN A 33 4.01 -14.72 -1.73
CA GLN A 33 4.34 -15.36 -0.45
C GLN A 33 5.72 -14.88 0.01
N ASN A 34 5.88 -14.77 1.33
CA ASN A 34 7.12 -14.35 1.98
C ASN A 34 7.57 -12.88 1.75
N ALA A 35 6.78 -12.07 1.04
CA ALA A 35 7.08 -10.65 0.81
C ALA A 35 6.99 -9.77 2.07
N GLY A 36 6.39 -10.26 3.17
CA GLY A 36 6.30 -9.53 4.44
C GLY A 36 4.95 -8.87 4.75
N LYS A 37 3.87 -9.24 4.03
CA LYS A 37 2.50 -8.73 4.26
C LYS A 37 2.03 -8.88 5.71
N THR A 38 2.16 -10.07 6.30
CA THR A 38 1.74 -10.34 7.69
C THR A 38 2.56 -9.54 8.70
N SER A 39 3.85 -9.32 8.42
CA SER A 39 4.69 -8.45 9.26
C SER A 39 4.24 -7.00 9.16
N LEU A 40 3.95 -6.50 7.95
CA LEU A 40 3.46 -5.14 7.75
C LEU A 40 2.13 -4.91 8.46
N LEU A 41 1.20 -5.87 8.38
CA LEU A 41 -0.06 -5.83 9.10
C LEU A 41 0.14 -5.70 10.61
N ARG A 42 1.05 -6.48 11.21
CA ARG A 42 1.30 -6.41 12.65
C ARG A 42 1.84 -5.04 13.07
N VAL A 43 2.70 -4.44 12.25
CA VAL A 43 3.26 -3.11 12.55
C VAL A 43 2.20 -2.02 12.40
N LEU A 44 1.34 -2.08 11.37
CA LEU A 44 0.30 -1.07 11.13
C LEU A 44 -0.92 -1.22 12.06
N ALA A 45 -1.38 -2.46 12.28
CA ALA A 45 -2.60 -2.75 13.03
C ALA A 45 -2.36 -2.97 14.54
N GLY A 46 -1.11 -3.13 14.97
CA GLY A 46 -0.77 -3.52 16.34
C GLY A 46 -1.38 -4.88 16.74
N ASP A 47 -1.61 -5.08 18.03
CA ASP A 47 -2.20 -6.32 18.60
C ASP A 47 -3.69 -6.54 18.28
N LYS A 48 -4.35 -5.64 17.54
CA LYS A 48 -5.78 -5.74 17.19
C LYS A 48 -6.00 -6.58 15.92
N PHE A 49 -5.40 -7.76 15.84
CA PHE A 49 -5.42 -8.58 14.63
C PHE A 49 -6.60 -9.56 14.57
N THR A 50 -7.39 -9.50 13.50
CA THR A 50 -8.31 -10.56 13.05
C THR A 50 -7.72 -11.31 11.85
N ARG A 51 -7.83 -12.64 11.91
CA ARG A 51 -6.95 -13.63 11.27
C ARG A 51 -7.22 -13.91 9.78
N ASP A 52 -8.05 -13.10 9.12
CA ASP A 52 -8.67 -13.47 7.83
C ASP A 52 -7.86 -13.05 6.58
N TRP A 53 -6.71 -12.40 6.73
CA TRP A 53 -5.92 -11.88 5.60
C TRP A 53 -4.80 -12.81 5.07
N ASP A 54 -4.46 -13.91 5.76
CA ASP A 54 -3.36 -14.82 5.35
C ASP A 54 -3.69 -15.73 4.13
N VAL A 55 -4.92 -15.64 3.60
CA VAL A 55 -5.38 -16.47 2.48
C VAL A 55 -4.88 -15.94 1.12
N GLY A 56 -4.54 -14.65 0.99
CA GLY A 56 -4.35 -13.99 -0.31
C GLY A 56 -3.06 -14.34 -1.09
N GLY A 57 -2.04 -14.94 -0.47
CA GLY A 57 -0.72 -15.10 -1.11
C GLY A 57 -0.56 -16.30 -2.06
N GLN A 58 -1.44 -17.30 -1.99
CA GLN A 58 -1.31 -18.51 -2.81
C GLN A 58 -1.96 -18.30 -4.20
N PRO A 59 -1.38 -18.85 -5.29
CA PRO A 59 -1.91 -18.69 -6.64
C PRO A 59 -3.41 -19.02 -6.78
N ARG A 60 -3.89 -20.03 -6.04
CA ARG A 60 -5.29 -20.49 -6.05
C ARG A 60 -6.31 -19.46 -5.52
N PHE A 61 -5.87 -18.43 -4.80
CA PHE A 61 -6.75 -17.40 -4.24
C PHE A 61 -6.65 -16.05 -4.98
N ARG A 62 -5.81 -15.96 -6.02
CA ARG A 62 -5.62 -14.74 -6.82
C ARG A 62 -6.86 -14.38 -7.65
N THR A 63 -7.69 -15.35 -8.00
CA THR A 63 -8.99 -15.14 -8.67
C THR A 63 -10.01 -14.37 -7.81
N MET A 64 -9.76 -14.22 -6.51
CA MET A 64 -10.62 -13.44 -5.62
C MET A 64 -10.08 -12.02 -5.33
N TRP A 65 -8.87 -11.68 -5.77
CA TRP A 65 -8.27 -10.37 -5.48
C TRP A 65 -9.13 -9.21 -5.96
N GLU A 66 -9.78 -9.35 -7.12
CA GLU A 66 -10.72 -8.34 -7.62
C GLU A 66 -11.83 -8.05 -6.60
N ARG A 67 -12.45 -9.09 -6.02
CA ARG A 67 -13.53 -8.92 -5.04
C ARG A 67 -13.07 -8.29 -3.72
N TYR A 68 -11.84 -8.57 -3.32
CA TYR A 68 -11.25 -7.98 -2.10
C TYR A 68 -10.74 -6.56 -2.31
N CYS A 69 -10.51 -6.13 -3.55
CA CYS A 69 -10.04 -4.78 -3.85
C CYS A 69 -11.20 -3.81 -4.15
N LEU A 70 -12.39 -4.29 -4.49
CA LEU A 70 -13.53 -3.39 -4.71
C LEU A 70 -13.95 -2.70 -3.41
N GLY A 71 -14.11 -1.38 -3.47
CA GLY A 71 -14.57 -0.56 -2.35
C GLY A 71 -13.48 -0.11 -1.38
N VAL A 72 -12.22 -0.52 -1.57
CA VAL A 72 -11.11 -0.12 -0.70
C VAL A 72 -10.57 1.26 -1.07
N ASP A 73 -9.99 1.96 -0.10
CA ASP A 73 -9.36 3.26 -0.27
C ASP A 73 -8.02 3.18 -1.02
N ALA A 74 -7.28 2.08 -0.81
CA ALA A 74 -6.02 1.83 -1.49
C ALA A 74 -5.62 0.34 -1.50
N ILE A 75 -4.88 -0.06 -2.53
CA ILE A 75 -4.25 -1.38 -2.64
C ILE A 75 -2.79 -1.25 -2.25
N VAL A 76 -2.31 -2.08 -1.33
CA VAL A 76 -0.89 -2.11 -0.93
C VAL A 76 -0.25 -3.41 -1.45
N PHE A 77 0.65 -3.29 -2.42
CA PHE A 77 1.33 -4.42 -3.07
C PHE A 77 2.76 -4.57 -2.54
N VAL A 78 3.02 -5.63 -1.77
CA VAL A 78 4.32 -5.84 -1.11
C VAL A 78 5.18 -6.82 -1.92
N VAL A 79 6.43 -6.42 -2.19
CA VAL A 79 7.44 -7.20 -2.91
C VAL A 79 8.68 -7.37 -2.03
N ASP A 80 9.26 -8.56 -2.03
CA ASP A 80 10.58 -8.78 -1.45
C ASP A 80 11.65 -8.22 -2.40
N SER A 81 12.27 -7.09 -2.04
CA SER A 81 13.26 -6.43 -2.89
C SER A 81 14.60 -7.17 -2.91
N ALA A 82 14.85 -8.05 -1.95
CA ALA A 82 16.09 -8.83 -1.84
C ALA A 82 16.02 -10.18 -2.56
N ASP A 83 14.82 -10.66 -2.92
CA ASP A 83 14.64 -11.93 -3.62
C ASP A 83 14.47 -11.74 -5.13
N ALA A 84 15.59 -11.83 -5.85
CA ALA A 84 15.66 -11.73 -7.31
C ALA A 84 14.70 -12.68 -8.06
N HIS A 85 14.37 -13.85 -7.48
CA HIS A 85 13.52 -14.84 -8.14
C HIS A 85 12.04 -14.45 -8.12
N THR A 86 11.64 -13.55 -7.22
CA THR A 86 10.23 -13.16 -7.05
C THR A 86 9.79 -12.07 -8.01
N TYR A 87 10.72 -11.29 -8.57
CA TYR A 87 10.42 -10.11 -9.39
C TYR A 87 9.54 -10.41 -10.60
N GLU A 88 9.82 -11.46 -11.36
CA GLU A 88 9.04 -11.74 -12.57
C GLU A 88 7.59 -12.08 -12.22
N GLY A 89 7.38 -12.93 -11.21
CA GLY A 89 6.04 -13.24 -10.72
C GLY A 89 5.35 -12.02 -10.11
N ALA A 90 6.07 -11.20 -9.33
CA ALA A 90 5.51 -10.01 -8.70
C ALA A 90 5.10 -8.97 -9.75
N ARG A 91 5.92 -8.78 -10.79
CA ARG A 91 5.64 -7.89 -11.92
C ARG A 91 4.38 -8.32 -12.66
N GLN A 92 4.28 -9.60 -13.03
CA GLN A 92 3.11 -10.12 -13.74
C GLN A 92 1.82 -9.89 -12.94
N GLU A 93 1.85 -10.17 -11.64
CA GLU A 93 0.70 -9.98 -10.75
C GLU A 93 0.34 -8.51 -10.55
N LEU A 94 1.34 -7.64 -10.35
CA LEU A 94 1.12 -6.20 -10.23
C LEU A 94 0.46 -5.64 -11.50
N HIS A 95 0.99 -5.98 -12.68
CA HIS A 95 0.43 -5.55 -13.95
C HIS A 95 -0.96 -6.14 -14.19
N ALA A 96 -1.23 -7.38 -13.75
CA ALA A 96 -2.57 -7.96 -13.83
C ALA A 96 -3.59 -7.18 -12.98
N VAL A 97 -3.21 -6.78 -11.76
CA VAL A 97 -4.04 -5.91 -10.89
C VAL A 97 -4.26 -4.56 -11.57
N CYS A 98 -3.20 -3.92 -12.07
CA CYS A 98 -3.27 -2.58 -12.64
C CYS A 98 -3.96 -2.51 -14.01
N ASN A 99 -4.01 -3.62 -14.74
CA ASN A 99 -4.74 -3.72 -16.02
C ASN A 99 -6.22 -4.10 -15.83
N ASN A 100 -6.66 -4.39 -14.60
CA ASN A 100 -8.07 -4.63 -14.33
C ASN A 100 -8.82 -3.28 -14.28
N SER A 101 -9.68 -3.05 -15.28
CA SER A 101 -10.49 -1.82 -15.37
C SER A 101 -11.45 -1.64 -14.19
N SER A 102 -11.89 -2.72 -13.54
CA SER A 102 -12.74 -2.62 -12.35
C SER A 102 -12.03 -1.98 -11.15
N LEU A 103 -10.70 -1.92 -11.19
CA LEU A 103 -9.86 -1.41 -10.10
C LEU A 103 -9.20 -0.07 -10.46
N SER A 104 -9.37 0.47 -11.68
CA SER A 104 -8.57 1.59 -12.20
C SER A 104 -8.59 2.86 -11.34
N ASP A 105 -9.67 3.05 -10.57
CA ASP A 105 -9.87 4.23 -9.73
C ASP A 105 -9.24 4.12 -8.33
N ILE A 106 -8.72 2.93 -7.97
CA ILE A 106 -8.20 2.63 -6.64
C ILE A 106 -6.67 2.74 -6.61
N PRO A 107 -6.07 3.71 -5.91
CA PRO A 107 -4.62 3.91 -5.97
C PRO A 107 -3.84 2.71 -5.43
N VAL A 108 -2.73 2.37 -6.09
CA VAL A 108 -1.84 1.26 -5.72
C VAL A 108 -0.54 1.79 -5.11
N LEU A 109 -0.22 1.34 -3.91
CA LEU A 109 1.07 1.56 -3.25
C LEU A 109 1.92 0.30 -3.33
N VAL A 110 3.03 0.36 -4.06
CA VAL A 110 4.01 -0.72 -4.15
C VAL A 110 5.10 -0.52 -3.10
N LEU A 111 5.32 -1.54 -2.27
CA LEU A 111 6.36 -1.54 -1.25
C LEU A 111 7.48 -2.52 -1.62
N ALA A 112 8.66 -1.97 -1.93
CA ALA A 112 9.90 -2.72 -2.05
C ALA A 112 10.44 -2.99 -0.64
N ASN A 113 9.98 -4.09 -0.04
CA ASN A 113 10.28 -4.46 1.34
C ASN A 113 11.60 -5.21 1.46
N LYS A 114 12.20 -5.19 2.66
CA LYS A 114 13.49 -5.79 3.03
C LYS A 114 14.69 -5.04 2.46
N ASN A 115 14.59 -3.71 2.39
CA ASN A 115 15.71 -2.85 1.99
C ASN A 115 16.91 -2.89 2.97
N ASP A 116 16.75 -3.53 4.13
CA ASP A 116 17.81 -3.81 5.10
C ASP A 116 18.79 -4.90 4.64
N LEU A 117 18.45 -5.68 3.62
CA LEU A 117 19.28 -6.75 3.08
C LEU A 117 20.20 -6.22 1.96
N ALA A 118 21.43 -6.72 1.90
CA ALA A 118 22.43 -6.25 0.93
C ALA A 118 22.05 -6.57 -0.54
N GLU A 119 21.24 -7.60 -0.73
CA GLU A 119 20.72 -8.04 -2.02
C GLU A 119 19.56 -7.17 -2.53
N ALA A 120 19.02 -6.27 -1.69
CA ALA A 120 17.92 -5.40 -2.05
C ALA A 120 18.32 -4.41 -3.16
N LEU A 121 17.49 -4.31 -4.19
CA LEU A 121 17.71 -3.33 -5.25
C LEU A 121 17.49 -1.89 -4.75
N PRO A 122 18.31 -0.92 -5.19
CA PRO A 122 17.97 0.50 -5.10
C PRO A 122 16.58 0.77 -5.71
N LEU A 123 15.87 1.77 -5.17
CA LEU A 123 14.49 2.04 -5.58
C LEU A 123 14.35 2.30 -7.10
N GLU A 124 15.31 2.97 -7.73
CA GLU A 124 15.30 3.24 -9.17
C GLU A 124 15.41 1.95 -10.02
N ASP A 125 16.27 1.04 -9.58
CA ASP A 125 16.44 -0.27 -10.22
C ASP A 125 15.20 -1.15 -10.00
N PHE A 126 14.62 -1.11 -8.80
CA PHE A 126 13.37 -1.78 -8.48
C PHE A 126 12.22 -1.30 -9.38
N VAL A 127 12.06 0.02 -9.52
CA VAL A 127 11.04 0.65 -10.37
C VAL A 127 11.18 0.21 -11.83
N THR A 128 12.43 0.10 -12.31
CA THR A 128 12.73 -0.40 -13.65
C THR A 128 12.44 -1.89 -13.77
N LYS A 129 12.86 -2.69 -12.80
CA LYS A 129 12.68 -4.15 -12.78
C LYS A 129 11.21 -4.57 -12.74
N MET A 130 10.39 -3.81 -12.02
CA MET A 130 8.94 -4.02 -11.91
C MET A 130 8.14 -3.37 -13.04
N ASP A 131 8.81 -2.66 -13.96
CA ASP A 131 8.19 -1.93 -15.07
C ASP A 131 7.04 -1.02 -14.62
N ILE A 132 7.25 -0.27 -13.53
CA ILE A 132 6.21 0.59 -12.94
C ILE A 132 5.83 1.72 -13.91
N LYS A 133 6.82 2.27 -14.64
CA LYS A 133 6.61 3.34 -15.63
C LYS A 133 5.77 2.88 -16.83
N GLY A 134 5.66 1.57 -17.06
CA GLY A 134 4.78 0.99 -18.07
C GLY A 134 3.30 1.07 -17.72
N ILE A 135 2.96 1.24 -16.44
CA ILE A 135 1.57 1.33 -15.94
C ILE A 135 1.06 2.75 -16.18
N LYS A 136 0.17 2.94 -17.15
CA LYS A 136 -0.34 4.26 -17.55
C LYS A 136 -1.75 4.58 -17.06
N ASN A 137 -2.57 3.56 -16.88
CA ASN A 137 -4.00 3.72 -16.62
C ASN A 137 -4.34 3.58 -15.13
N HIS A 138 -3.33 3.69 -14.26
CA HIS A 138 -3.52 3.46 -12.84
C HIS A 138 -2.55 4.30 -12.01
N GLN A 139 -3.03 4.84 -10.90
CA GLN A 139 -2.19 5.61 -9.99
C GLN A 139 -1.32 4.65 -9.17
N VAL A 140 0.00 4.67 -9.43
CA VAL A 140 0.96 3.82 -8.72
C VAL A 140 2.01 4.68 -8.02
N THR A 141 2.21 4.45 -6.73
CA THR A 141 3.31 5.03 -5.94
C THR A 141 4.22 3.92 -5.44
N CYS A 142 5.53 4.17 -5.36
CA CYS A 142 6.51 3.16 -4.91
C CYS A 142 7.35 3.70 -3.74
N TYR A 143 7.51 2.89 -2.69
CA TYR A 143 8.44 3.15 -1.59
C TYR A 143 9.35 1.96 -1.32
N SER A 144 10.60 2.26 -0.95
CA SER A 144 11.53 1.30 -0.36
C SER A 144 11.33 1.31 1.16
N VAL A 145 11.21 0.14 1.77
CA VAL A 145 10.93 0.01 3.22
C VAL A 145 11.67 -1.19 3.82
N SER A 146 11.92 -1.12 5.13
CA SER A 146 12.15 -2.31 5.95
C SER A 146 11.06 -2.38 7.02
N VAL A 147 10.15 -3.33 6.87
CA VAL A 147 9.16 -3.59 7.91
C VAL A 147 9.83 -4.10 9.20
N LYS A 148 10.94 -4.84 9.06
CA LYS A 148 11.67 -5.42 10.19
C LYS A 148 12.37 -4.35 11.02
N GLU A 149 13.06 -3.43 10.35
CA GLU A 149 13.80 -2.33 11.00
C GLU A 149 12.94 -1.07 11.16
N THR A 150 11.65 -1.13 10.79
CA THR A 150 10.70 0.00 10.80
C THR A 150 11.15 1.20 9.96
N ASP A 151 11.94 0.95 8.91
CA ASP A 151 12.45 1.98 8.02
C ASP A 151 11.37 2.45 7.03
N ASN A 152 11.27 3.78 6.90
CA ASN A 152 10.38 4.49 5.97
C ASN A 152 8.86 4.18 6.08
N LEU A 153 8.41 3.56 7.18
CA LEU A 153 6.98 3.26 7.39
C LEU A 153 6.12 4.52 7.59
N ASN A 154 6.71 5.63 8.05
CA ASN A 154 6.00 6.90 8.21
C ASN A 154 5.49 7.44 6.87
N ALA A 155 6.27 7.29 5.81
CA ALA A 155 5.86 7.68 4.47
C ALA A 155 4.69 6.82 3.96
N VAL A 156 4.70 5.52 4.28
CA VAL A 156 3.60 4.59 3.97
C VAL A 156 2.31 5.05 4.65
N VAL A 157 2.34 5.29 5.97
CA VAL A 157 1.15 5.73 6.72
C VAL A 157 0.66 7.09 6.21
N SER A 158 1.58 8.05 5.99
CA SER A 158 1.23 9.37 5.48
C SER A 158 0.56 9.30 4.11
N TRP A 159 1.07 8.44 3.21
CA TRP A 159 0.47 8.26 1.89
C TRP A 159 -0.93 7.64 2.00
N LEU A 160 -1.11 6.61 2.84
CA LEU A 160 -2.40 5.95 3.05
C LEU A 160 -3.47 6.92 3.58
N VAL A 161 -3.12 7.72 4.59
CA VAL A 161 -4.02 8.74 5.14
C VAL A 161 -4.41 9.77 4.07
N SER A 162 -3.47 10.18 3.20
CA SER A 162 -3.76 11.13 2.12
C SER A 162 -4.73 10.57 1.07
N GLN A 163 -4.75 9.25 0.84
CA GLN A 163 -5.71 8.65 -0.09
C GLN A 163 -7.14 8.74 0.43
N LYS A 164 -7.35 8.54 1.74
CA LYS A 164 -8.68 8.71 2.34
C LYS A 164 -9.19 10.14 2.14
N GLU A 165 -8.35 11.12 2.44
CA GLU A 165 -8.72 12.54 2.29
C GLU A 165 -9.09 12.87 0.83
N ASN A 166 -8.35 12.32 -0.13
CA ASN A 166 -8.66 12.50 -1.55
C ASN A 166 -10.00 11.85 -1.94
N ASN A 167 -10.32 10.67 -1.40
CA ASN A 167 -11.60 9.99 -1.67
C ASN A 167 -12.79 10.78 -1.07
N VAL A 168 -12.66 11.24 0.18
CA VAL A 168 -13.69 12.07 0.83
C VAL A 168 -13.95 13.36 0.04
N ASN A 169 -12.90 14.02 -0.45
CA ASN A 169 -13.05 15.24 -1.25
C ASN A 169 -13.74 14.97 -2.60
N LYS A 170 -13.47 13.84 -3.25
CA LYS A 170 -14.13 13.45 -4.51
C LYS A 170 -15.63 13.23 -4.31
N GLU A 171 -16.02 12.54 -3.23
CA GLU A 171 -17.43 12.29 -2.90
C GLU A 171 -18.18 13.59 -2.60
N GLY A 172 -17.57 14.53 -1.87
CA GLY A 172 -18.16 15.84 -1.60
C GLY A 172 -18.38 16.67 -2.88
N SER A 173 -17.41 16.69 -3.79
CA SER A 173 -17.54 17.43 -5.05
C SER A 173 -18.59 16.87 -6.02
N ALA A 174 -18.79 15.54 -6.02
CA ALA A 174 -19.79 14.91 -6.89
C ALA A 174 -21.23 15.16 -6.44
N GLN A 175 -21.45 15.47 -5.16
CA GLN A 175 -22.77 15.83 -4.62
C GLN A 175 -23.17 17.28 -4.98
N GLU A 176 -22.21 18.21 -5.00
CA GLU A 176 -22.46 19.62 -5.37
C GLU A 176 -22.82 19.78 -6.86
N GLU A 177 -22.16 19.06 -7.77
CA GLU A 177 -22.49 19.09 -9.21
C GLU A 177 -23.85 18.45 -9.54
N GLY A 178 -24.33 17.53 -8.70
CA GLY A 178 -25.64 16.89 -8.86
C GLY A 178 -26.80 17.81 -8.49
N GLU A 179 -26.65 18.67 -7.48
CA GLU A 179 -27.67 19.64 -7.07
C GLU A 179 -27.78 20.84 -8.04
N GLU A 180 -26.67 21.27 -8.64
CA GLU A 180 -26.69 22.35 -9.66
C GLU A 180 -27.29 21.89 -10.99
N ALA A 181 -27.27 20.60 -11.33
CA ALA A 181 -27.86 20.07 -12.55
C ALA A 181 -29.40 19.87 -12.47
N GLU A 182 -29.98 19.91 -11.27
CA GLU A 182 -31.42 19.79 -11.01
C GLU A 182 -32.13 21.14 -10.74
N THR A 183 -31.40 22.26 -10.79
CA THR A 183 -31.93 23.64 -10.65
C THR A 183 -31.97 24.42 -11.96
#